data_AF-Q9Z1E8-F1
#
_entry.id   AF-Q9Z1E8-F1
#
_cell.length_a   1.000
_cell.length_b   1.000
_cell.length_c   1.000
_cell.angle_alpha   90.00
_cell.angle_beta   90.00
_cell.angle_gamma   90.00
#
_symmetry.space_group_name_H-M   'P 1'
#
loop_
_entity.id
_entity.type
_entity.pdbx_description
1 polymer ?
#
loop_
_entity_poly.entity_id
_entity_poly.type
_entity_poly.pdbx_seq_one_letter_code
_entity_poly.pdbx_strand_id
1 'polypeptide(L)' 'MESAADRLARAAAQGRVHDVRALLEAGVSPNAPNSFGRTPIQ' A
#
# COMPACT_ATOMS: atom_id res chain seq x y z
N MET A 1 14.21 5.32 1.00
CA MET A 1 13.31 5.48 -0.17
C MET A 1 12.02 4.74 0.15
N GLU A 2 10.88 5.42 0.16
CA GLU A 2 9.57 4.79 0.35
C GLU A 2 9.27 3.86 -0.83
N SER A 3 8.95 2.60 -0.54
CA SER A 3 8.55 1.62 -1.56
C SER A 3 7.08 1.82 -1.96
N ALA A 4 6.66 1.22 -3.08
CA ALA A 4 5.25 1.25 -3.47
C ALA A 4 4.35 0.54 -2.43
N ALA A 5 4.87 -0.49 -1.77
CA ALA A 5 4.19 -1.16 -0.66
C ALA A 5 4.03 -0.24 0.57
N ASP A 6 5.01 0.63 0.85
CA ASP A 6 4.92 1.62 1.91
C ASP A 6 3.82 2.65 1.65
N ARG A 7 3.75 3.15 0.41
CA ARG A 7 2.68 4.05 -0.04
C ARG A 7 1.30 3.39 0.04
N LEU A 8 1.21 2.12 -0.35
CA LEU A 8 -0.05 1.36 -0.31
C LEU A 8 -0.51 1.13 1.13
N ALA A 9 0.39 0.72 2.03
CA ALA A 9 0.08 0.53 3.44
C ALA A 9 -0.36 1.84 4.11
N ARG A 10 0.29 2.96 3.78
CA ARG A 10 -0.08 4.28 4.31
C ARG A 10 -1.45 4.76 3.77
N ALA A 11 -1.72 4.56 2.49
CA ALA A 11 -3.00 4.91 1.89
C ALA A 11 -4.15 4.10 2.49
N ALA A 12 -3.94 2.79 2.69
CA ALA A 12 -4.90 1.90 3.34
C ALA A 12 -5.17 2.32 4.79
N ALA A 13 -4.12 2.57 5.59
CA ALA A 13 -4.23 3.00 6.98
C ALA A 13 -4.96 4.35 7.16
N GLN A 14 -4.95 5.19 6.14
CA GLN A 14 -5.60 6.51 6.15
C GLN A 14 -6.98 6.52 5.46
N GLY A 15 -7.46 5.38 4.95
CA GLY A 15 -8.74 5.29 4.24
C GLY A 15 -8.75 6.03 2.90
N ARG A 16 -7.58 6.26 2.27
CA ARG A 16 -7.48 6.97 0.99
C ARG A 16 -7.79 6.03 -0.17
N VAL A 17 -9.08 5.78 -0.38
CA VAL A 17 -9.59 4.81 -1.36
C VAL A 17 -9.07 5.06 -2.78
N HIS A 18 -9.01 6.32 -3.21
CA HIS A 18 -8.49 6.68 -4.54
C HIS A 18 -7.01 6.32 -4.71
N ASP A 19 -6.18 6.62 -3.71
CA ASP A 19 -4.75 6.29 -3.72
C ASP A 19 -4.53 4.77 -3.68
N VAL A 20 -5.30 4.05 -2.86
CA VAL A 20 -5.26 2.58 -2.81
C VAL A 20 -5.58 2.00 -4.18
N ARG A 21 -6.65 2.46 -4.83
CA ARG A 21 -7.07 1.99 -6.15
C ARG A 21 -6.00 2.23 -7.20
N ALA A 22 -5.45 3.44 -7.27
CA ALA A 22 -4.41 3.79 -8.23
C ALA A 22 -3.14 2.93 -8.07
N LEU A 23 -2.74 2.63 -6.82
CA LEU A 23 -1.58 1.80 -6.54
C LEU A 23 -1.81 0.32 -6.89
N LEU A 24 -3.02 -0.20 -6.66
CA LEU A 24 -3.39 -1.55 -7.08
C LEU A 24 -3.45 -1.67 -8.61
N GLU A 25 -4.01 -0.67 -9.30
CA GLU A 25 -4.04 -0.60 -10.76
C GLU A 25 -2.62 -0.51 -11.35
N ALA A 26 -1.67 0.08 -10.63
CA ALA A 26 -0.24 0.10 -10.99
C ALA A 26 0.49 -1.24 -10.73
N GLY A 27 -0.21 -2.28 -10.25
CA GLY A 27 0.36 -3.62 -10.01
C GLY A 27 1.05 -3.79 -8.65
N VAL A 28 0.86 -2.87 -7.70
CA VAL A 28 1.41 -3.02 -6.35
C VAL A 28 0.67 -4.15 -5.64
N SER A 29 1.42 -5.13 -5.15
CA SER A 29 0.82 -6.25 -4.41
C SER A 29 0.28 -5.78 -3.05
N PRO A 30 -1.02 -5.97 -2.75
CA PRO A 30 -1.59 -5.66 -1.43
C PRO A 30 -1.10 -6.60 -0.32
N ASN A 31 -0.44 -7.69 -0.68
CA ASN A 31 0.14 -8.65 0.25
C ASN A 31 1.65 -8.46 0.44
N ALA A 32 2.27 -7.52 -0.27
CA ALA A 32 3.68 -7.24 -0.08
C ALA A 32 3.89 -6.51 1.26
N PRO A 33 4.83 -6.96 2.10
CA PRO A 33 5.20 -6.23 3.30
C PRO A 33 5.83 -4.89 2.91
N ASN A 34 5.44 -3.83 3.61
CA ASN A 34 6.13 -2.55 3.55
C ASN A 34 7.48 -2.60 4.30
N SER A 35 8.18 -1.47 4.35
CA SER A 35 9.48 -1.36 5.05
C SER A 35 9.41 -1.63 6.56
N PHE A 36 8.22 -1.68 7.15
CA PHE A 36 7.98 -2.02 8.56
C PHE A 36 7.54 -3.48 8.76
N GLY A 37 7.55 -4.30 7.70
CA GLY A 37 7.07 -5.69 7.75
C GLY A 37 5.55 -5.82 7.82
N ARG A 38 4.79 -4.73 7.57
CA ARG A 38 3.33 -4.72 7.61
C ARG A 38 2.73 -4.87 6.22
N THR A 39 1.66 -5.63 6.11
CA THR A 39 0.84 -5.72 4.89
C THR A 39 -0.23 -4.64 4.90
N PRO A 40 -0.57 -4.05 3.72
CA PRO A 40 -1.69 -3.12 3.58
C PRO A 40 -3.06 -3.67 4.02
N ILE A 41 -3.27 -4.97 3.83
CA ILE A 41 -4.39 -5.72 4.41
C ILE A 41 -3.91 -6.35 5.72
N GLN A 42 -4.56 -6.02 6.84
CA GLN A 42 -4.44 -6.73 8.12
C GLN A 42 -5.72 -7.50 8.40
#